data_AF-A0A452Y8V0-F1
#
_entry.id   AF-A0A452Y8V0-F1
#
_cell.length_a   1.000
_cell.length_b   1.000
_cell.length_c   1.000
_cell.angle_alpha   90.00
_cell.angle_beta   90.00
_cell.angle_gamma   90.00
#
_symmetry.space_group_name_H-M   'P 1'
#
loop_
_entity.id
_entity.type
_entity.pdbx_description
1 polymer ?
#
loop_
_entity_poly.entity_id
_entity_poly.type
_entity_poly.pdbx_seq_one_letter_code
_entity_poly.pdbx_strand_id
1 'polypeptide(L)'
;MECKIDQKLPYVDLATMIRHQRQAIDEKIRELSNCHIVYSGIDFQKKEAGIPRRLMKPEDIPGLREAGWTPDQWGHSKSRSTFSSDYNTYRQQLTSLMRMLLKSLVDHADAWPFKEPVDSRDVPDYYDIIKDPIDLKTMSRRVESEQYYVTLEMFVADLKRMFINARTYNSPDTIYFKCSTRLEAYFTNRIQSHLAQAASTKN
;
A
#
# COMPACT_ATOMS: atom_id res chain seq x y z
N MET A 1 50.63 10.01 16.95
CA MET A 1 49.96 10.13 15.65
C MET A 1 49.78 11.61 15.38
N GLU A 2 50.58 12.16 14.46
CA GLU A 2 50.52 13.59 14.13
C GLU A 2 49.62 13.78 12.90
N CYS A 3 48.52 14.52 13.07
CA CYS A 3 47.74 15.00 11.93
C CYS A 3 48.51 16.15 11.26
N LYS A 4 48.87 15.98 9.98
CA LYS A 4 49.50 17.03 9.17
C LYS A 4 48.46 17.71 8.29
N ILE A 5 48.49 19.05 8.29
CA ILE A 5 47.66 19.91 7.44
C ILE A 5 48.39 20.12 6.10
N ASP A 6 47.71 19.89 4.98
CA ASP A 6 48.24 20.05 3.63
C ASP A 6 48.19 21.53 3.21
N GLN A 7 49.34 22.18 3.15
CA GLN A 7 49.44 23.61 2.84
C GLN A 7 48.95 24.01 1.44
N LYS A 8 48.69 23.05 0.54
CA LYS A 8 48.17 23.33 -0.80
C LYS A 8 46.66 23.58 -0.81
N LEU A 9 45.94 23.24 0.26
CA LEU A 9 44.50 23.38 0.34
C LEU A 9 44.11 24.70 1.04
N PRO A 10 43.25 25.53 0.43
CA PRO A 10 42.72 26.72 1.07
C PRO A 10 41.63 26.34 2.06
N TYR A 11 42.01 25.97 3.29
CA TYR A 11 41.08 25.48 4.31
C TYR A 11 39.99 26.47 4.72
N VAL A 12 40.27 27.77 4.62
CA VAL A 12 39.30 28.85 4.90
C VAL A 12 38.14 28.86 3.89
N ASP A 13 38.42 28.45 2.65
CA ASP A 13 37.47 28.43 1.53
C ASP A 13 37.06 27.00 1.14
N LEU A 14 37.34 26.01 2.00
CA LEU A 14 37.11 24.60 1.68
C LEU A 14 35.64 24.32 1.33
N ALA A 15 34.70 24.95 2.04
CA ALA A 15 33.27 24.78 1.81
C ALA A 15 32.81 25.37 0.46
N THR A 16 33.39 26.49 0.01
CA THR A 16 33.09 27.06 -1.31
C THR A 16 33.73 26.22 -2.41
N MET A 17 34.98 25.76 -2.21
CA MET A 17 35.65 24.84 -3.13
C MET A 17 34.86 23.55 -3.34
N ILE A 18 34.40 22.89 -2.28
CA ILE A 18 33.58 21.67 -2.38
C ILE A 18 32.26 21.94 -3.11
N ARG A 19 31.62 23.09 -2.87
CA ARG A 19 30.39 23.49 -3.58
C ARG A 19 30.65 23.65 -5.08
N HIS A 20 31.72 24.32 -5.48
CA HIS A 20 32.08 24.49 -6.88
C HIS A 20 32.45 23.15 -7.54
N GLN A 21 33.21 22.30 -6.85
CA GLN A 21 33.54 20.95 -7.35
C GLN A 21 32.29 20.11 -7.56
N ARG A 22 31.37 20.10 -6.59
CA ARG A 22 30.08 19.41 -6.72
C ARG A 22 29.27 19.97 -7.88
N GLN A 23 29.21 21.30 -8.02
CA GLN A 23 28.51 21.94 -9.14
C GLN A 23 29.10 21.52 -10.49
N ALA A 24 30.43 21.51 -10.63
CA ALA A 24 31.11 21.09 -11.86
C ALA A 24 30.85 19.62 -12.19
N ILE A 25 30.84 18.74 -11.17
CA ILE A 25 30.46 17.34 -11.32
C ILE A 25 29.00 17.22 -11.76
N ASP A 26 28.09 17.93 -11.10
CA ASP A 26 26.66 17.91 -11.44
C ASP A 26 26.44 18.42 -12.88
N GLU A 27 27.11 19.50 -13.29
CA GLU A 27 27.10 20.00 -14.68
C GLU A 27 27.58 18.93 -15.66
N LYS A 28 28.68 18.24 -15.35
CA LYS A 28 29.19 17.18 -16.23
C LYS A 28 28.26 15.97 -16.31
N ILE A 29 27.61 15.62 -15.20
CA ILE A 29 26.59 14.56 -15.16
C ILE A 29 25.38 14.94 -16.01
N ARG A 30 24.96 16.21 -16.00
CA ARG A 30 23.83 16.70 -16.82
C ARG A 30 24.13 16.63 -18.32
N GLU A 31 25.37 16.86 -18.73
CA GLU A 31 25.78 16.72 -20.14
C GLU A 31 25.74 15.26 -20.63
N LEU A 32 26.00 14.30 -19.72
CA LEU A 32 26.13 12.89 -20.06
C LEU A 32 24.86 12.07 -19.74
N SER A 33 23.91 12.61 -18.98
CA SER A 33 22.75 11.87 -18.51
C SER A 33 21.53 12.74 -18.21
N ASN A 34 20.37 12.10 -18.34
CA ASN A 34 19.07 12.70 -18.04
C ASN A 34 18.67 12.60 -16.56
N CYS A 35 19.60 12.27 -15.65
CA CYS A 35 19.26 12.04 -14.23
C CYS A 35 18.74 13.29 -13.52
N HIS A 36 19.01 14.48 -14.07
CA HIS A 36 18.57 15.76 -13.55
C HIS A 36 17.12 16.09 -13.92
N ILE A 37 16.50 15.32 -14.82
CA ILE A 37 15.10 15.47 -15.19
C ILE A 37 14.24 14.88 -14.07
N VAL A 38 13.56 15.74 -13.33
CA VAL A 38 12.56 15.34 -12.32
C VAL A 38 11.20 15.34 -12.99
N TYR A 39 10.67 14.15 -13.26
CA TYR A 39 9.31 13.99 -13.78
C TYR A 39 8.28 14.34 -12.71
N SER A 40 7.18 14.95 -13.11
CA SER A 40 6.03 15.13 -12.23
C SER A 40 5.54 13.77 -11.71
N GLY A 41 5.11 13.73 -10.44
CA GLY A 41 4.52 12.53 -9.86
C GLY A 41 3.34 12.01 -10.70
N ILE A 42 3.18 10.69 -10.76
CA ILE A 42 2.08 10.07 -11.48
C ILE A 42 0.78 10.38 -10.71
N ASP A 43 -0.15 11.06 -11.36
CA ASP A 43 -1.50 11.25 -10.82
C ASP A 43 -2.30 9.96 -10.96
N PHE A 44 -2.32 9.18 -9.88
CA PHE A 44 -3.25 8.07 -9.75
C PHE A 44 -4.61 8.65 -9.39
N GLN A 45 -5.39 9.07 -10.39
CA GLN A 45 -6.79 9.47 -10.18
C GLN A 45 -7.51 8.32 -9.48
N LYS A 46 -7.75 8.44 -8.17
CA LYS A 46 -8.43 7.42 -7.38
C LYS A 46 -9.94 7.62 -7.51
N LYS A 47 -10.67 6.54 -7.76
CA LYS A 47 -12.13 6.46 -7.58
C LYS A 47 -12.47 6.39 -6.10
N GLU A 48 -13.77 6.32 -5.81
CA GLU A 48 -14.31 6.00 -4.50
C GLU A 48 -13.59 4.76 -3.89
N ALA A 49 -13.41 4.75 -2.57
CA ALA A 49 -12.62 3.76 -1.84
C ALA A 49 -11.11 3.72 -2.18
N GLY A 50 -10.55 4.69 -2.90
CA GLY A 50 -9.11 4.74 -3.18
C GLY A 50 -8.66 3.79 -4.30
N ILE A 51 -9.60 3.22 -5.05
CA ILE A 51 -9.34 2.30 -6.16
C ILE A 51 -8.81 3.09 -7.36
N PRO A 52 -7.69 2.71 -8.01
CA PRO A 52 -7.21 3.40 -9.19
C PRO A 52 -8.25 3.44 -10.31
N ARG A 53 -8.45 4.60 -10.96
CA ARG A 53 -9.43 4.74 -12.06
C ARG A 53 -9.05 3.93 -13.30
N ARG A 54 -7.74 3.82 -13.56
CA ARG A 54 -7.14 3.06 -14.67
C ARG A 54 -5.95 2.27 -14.12
N LEU A 55 -5.88 0.99 -14.48
CA LEU A 55 -4.67 0.21 -14.27
C LEU A 55 -3.59 0.74 -15.23
N MET A 56 -2.58 1.41 -14.68
CA MET A 56 -1.43 1.91 -15.43
C MET A 56 -0.56 0.72 -15.82
N LYS A 57 -0.35 0.52 -17.12
CA LYS A 57 0.65 -0.45 -17.57
C LYS A 57 2.04 0.17 -17.39
N PRO A 58 3.09 -0.64 -17.14
CA PRO A 58 4.46 -0.12 -17.09
C PRO A 58 4.85 0.72 -18.31
N GLU A 59 4.34 0.35 -19.50
CA GLU A 59 4.58 1.09 -20.75
C GLU A 59 3.94 2.51 -20.79
N ASP A 60 2.91 2.72 -19.96
CA ASP A 60 2.21 4.01 -19.85
C ASP A 60 2.95 5.01 -18.95
N ILE A 61 4.02 4.59 -18.27
CA ILE A 61 4.79 5.46 -17.39
C ILE A 61 5.82 6.25 -18.22
N PRO A 62 5.75 7.60 -18.27
CA PRO A 62 6.59 8.42 -19.14
C PRO A 62 8.09 8.14 -18.98
N GLY A 63 8.60 8.12 -17.75
CA GLY A 63 10.02 7.87 -17.48
C GLY A 63 10.51 6.47 -17.91
N LEU A 64 9.65 5.45 -17.83
CA LEU A 64 9.98 4.10 -18.33
C LEU A 64 10.01 4.06 -19.86
N ARG A 65 9.06 4.73 -20.50
CA ARG A 65 8.99 4.85 -21.96
C ARG A 65 10.19 5.59 -22.54
N GLU A 66 10.57 6.71 -21.93
CA GLU A 66 11.73 7.51 -22.34
C GLU A 66 13.05 6.77 -22.13
N ALA A 67 13.14 5.95 -21.09
CA ALA A 67 14.29 5.08 -20.84
C ALA A 67 14.40 3.89 -21.81
N GLY A 68 13.45 3.73 -22.75
CA GLY A 68 13.44 2.61 -23.69
C GLY A 68 13.19 1.26 -23.03
N TRP A 69 12.52 1.25 -21.86
CA TRP A 69 12.18 0.02 -21.17
C TRP A 69 11.18 -0.80 -22.02
N THR A 70 11.50 -2.08 -22.23
CA THR A 70 10.57 -3.04 -22.84
C THR A 70 10.32 -4.21 -21.90
N PRO A 71 9.11 -4.81 -21.88
CA PRO A 71 8.77 -5.94 -21.02
C PRO A 71 9.62 -7.22 -21.18
N ASP A 72 10.53 -7.26 -22.15
CA ASP A 72 11.18 -8.48 -22.65
C ASP A 72 12.70 -8.36 -22.89
N GLN A 73 13.33 -7.24 -22.55
CA GLN A 73 14.74 -6.96 -22.88
C GLN A 73 15.75 -7.99 -22.31
N TRP A 74 15.37 -8.75 -21.27
CA TRP A 74 16.21 -9.77 -20.60
C TRP A 74 15.59 -11.18 -20.57
N GLY A 75 14.54 -11.44 -21.36
CA GLY A 75 14.03 -12.81 -21.58
C GLY A 75 13.31 -13.50 -20.41
N HIS A 76 13.07 -12.83 -19.29
CA HIS A 76 12.33 -13.40 -18.15
C HIS A 76 10.86 -13.73 -18.44
N SER A 77 10.33 -13.24 -19.57
CA SER A 77 8.90 -13.26 -19.91
C SER A 77 8.45 -14.55 -20.61
N LYS A 78 9.36 -15.42 -21.07
CA LYS A 78 8.99 -16.72 -21.69
C LYS A 78 8.32 -17.69 -20.70
N SER A 79 8.49 -17.45 -19.40
CA SER A 79 7.78 -18.18 -18.35
C SER A 79 6.29 -17.77 -18.24
N ARG A 80 5.90 -16.60 -18.73
CA ARG A 80 4.63 -15.95 -18.35
C ARG A 80 3.37 -16.62 -18.90
N SER A 81 3.44 -17.45 -19.94
CA SER A 81 2.23 -18.09 -20.51
C SER A 81 1.76 -19.30 -19.69
N THR A 82 2.66 -20.02 -19.02
CA THR A 82 2.31 -21.16 -18.16
C THR A 82 1.82 -20.68 -16.78
N PHE A 83 2.44 -19.63 -16.23
CA PHE A 83 2.04 -19.04 -14.93
C PHE A 83 0.78 -18.16 -14.98
N SER A 84 0.27 -17.82 -16.18
CA SER A 84 -0.91 -16.96 -16.34
C SER A 84 -2.20 -17.63 -15.86
N SER A 85 -2.37 -18.93 -16.13
CA SER A 85 -3.54 -19.70 -15.66
C SER A 85 -3.54 -19.84 -14.14
N ASP A 86 -2.39 -20.19 -13.56
CA ASP A 86 -2.21 -20.36 -12.12
C ASP A 86 -2.40 -19.03 -11.36
N TYR A 87 -1.93 -17.92 -11.94
CA TYR A 87 -2.12 -16.60 -11.35
C TYR A 87 -3.59 -16.16 -11.34
N ASN A 88 -4.31 -16.33 -12.45
CA ASN A 88 -5.74 -16.00 -12.50
C ASN A 88 -6.56 -16.87 -11.55
N THR A 89 -6.23 -18.15 -11.45
CA THR A 89 -6.86 -19.08 -10.50
C THR A 89 -6.59 -18.66 -9.05
N TYR A 90 -5.34 -18.34 -8.72
CA TYR A 90 -4.96 -17.84 -7.40
C TYR A 90 -5.71 -16.54 -7.05
N ARG A 91 -5.80 -15.60 -8.00
CA ARG A 91 -6.55 -14.35 -7.83
C ARG A 91 -8.02 -14.60 -7.52
N GLN A 92 -8.68 -15.49 -8.27
CA GLN A 92 -10.07 -15.85 -8.04
C GLN A 92 -10.28 -16.52 -6.67
N GLN A 93 -9.39 -17.44 -6.29
CA GLN A 93 -9.42 -18.08 -4.97
C GLN A 93 -9.24 -17.06 -3.84
N LEU A 94 -8.28 -16.13 -4.00
CA LEU A 94 -8.03 -15.06 -3.05
C LEU A 94 -9.24 -14.12 -2.92
N THR A 95 -9.83 -13.68 -4.03
CA THR A 95 -11.05 -12.85 -4.02
C THR A 95 -12.20 -13.58 -3.35
N SER A 96 -12.41 -14.86 -3.66
CA SER A 96 -13.44 -15.69 -3.05
C SER A 96 -13.27 -15.80 -1.53
N LEU A 97 -12.03 -16.03 -1.06
CA LEU A 97 -11.68 -16.04 0.35
C LEU A 97 -12.00 -14.69 1.01
N MET A 98 -11.59 -13.56 0.42
CA MET A 98 -11.86 -12.23 0.96
C MET A 98 -13.37 -11.93 1.01
N ARG A 99 -14.14 -12.31 -0.02
CA ARG A 99 -15.61 -12.19 -0.04
C ARG A 99 -16.25 -12.98 1.09
N MET A 100 -15.83 -14.23 1.28
CA MET A 100 -16.34 -15.10 2.35
C MET A 100 -16.03 -14.53 3.75
N LEU A 101 -14.78 -14.10 3.99
CA LEU A 101 -14.38 -13.50 5.26
C LEU A 101 -15.13 -12.20 5.54
N LEU A 102 -15.25 -11.33 4.53
CA LEU A 102 -15.97 -10.06 4.65
C LEU A 102 -17.45 -10.29 4.96
N LYS A 103 -18.10 -11.22 4.26
CA LYS A 103 -19.50 -11.59 4.53
C LYS A 103 -19.67 -12.07 5.98
N SER A 104 -18.81 -12.97 6.43
CA SER A 104 -18.80 -13.46 7.82
C SER A 104 -18.64 -12.33 8.85
N LEU A 105 -17.85 -11.30 8.53
CA LEU A 105 -17.71 -10.13 9.40
C LEU A 105 -18.97 -9.26 9.39
N VAL A 106 -19.52 -8.93 8.21
CA VAL A 106 -20.72 -8.08 8.08
C VAL A 106 -21.94 -8.70 8.79
N ASP A 107 -22.04 -10.03 8.78
CA ASP A 107 -23.12 -10.79 9.41
C ASP A 107 -22.94 -10.93 10.94
N HIS A 108 -21.77 -10.61 11.49
CA HIS A 108 -21.50 -10.71 12.93
C HIS A 108 -22.29 -9.64 13.72
N ALA A 109 -22.81 -10.00 14.90
CA ALA A 109 -23.64 -9.12 15.72
C ALA A 109 -22.94 -7.80 16.10
N ASP A 110 -21.62 -7.85 16.35
CA ASP A 110 -20.80 -6.68 16.69
C ASP A 110 -20.34 -5.83 15.49
N ALA A 111 -20.75 -6.16 14.26
CA ALA A 111 -20.29 -5.47 13.06
C ALA A 111 -20.99 -4.14 12.79
N TRP A 112 -22.12 -3.88 13.44
CA TRP A 112 -22.97 -2.72 13.16
C TRP A 112 -22.26 -1.36 13.16
N PRO A 113 -21.25 -1.05 14.01
CA PRO A 113 -20.56 0.24 13.96
C PRO A 113 -19.63 0.41 12.75
N PHE A 114 -19.28 -0.70 12.10
CA PHE A 114 -18.25 -0.75 11.06
C PHE A 114 -18.84 -0.92 9.67
N LYS A 115 -20.16 -1.00 9.53
CA LYS A 115 -20.83 -1.29 8.25
C LYS A 115 -20.69 -0.16 7.23
N GLU A 116 -20.65 1.08 7.70
CA GLU A 116 -20.64 2.29 6.89
C GLU A 116 -19.54 3.23 7.40
N PRO A 117 -19.05 4.16 6.56
CA PRO A 117 -18.14 5.22 7.00
C PRO A 117 -18.78 6.05 8.12
N VAL A 118 -17.96 6.50 9.08
CA VAL A 118 -18.42 7.42 10.14
C VAL A 118 -18.86 8.74 9.51
N ASP A 119 -20.06 9.21 9.80
CA ASP A 119 -20.56 10.47 9.25
C ASP A 119 -20.01 11.66 10.05
N SER A 120 -19.26 12.54 9.40
CA SER A 120 -18.75 13.80 9.99
C SER A 120 -19.85 14.71 10.55
N ARG A 121 -21.09 14.60 10.08
CA ARG A 121 -22.21 15.40 10.60
C ARG A 121 -22.62 14.94 11.99
N ASP A 122 -22.53 13.63 12.24
CA ASP A 122 -22.87 13.01 13.52
C ASP A 122 -21.66 13.02 14.47
N VAL A 123 -20.44 12.94 13.92
CA VAL A 123 -19.17 12.90 14.68
C VAL A 123 -18.18 13.92 14.10
N PRO A 124 -18.31 15.22 14.46
CA PRO A 124 -17.58 16.31 13.78
C PRO A 124 -16.06 16.27 13.88
N ASP A 125 -15.51 15.78 14.99
CA ASP A 125 -14.06 15.74 15.25
C ASP A 125 -13.40 14.44 14.78
N TYR A 126 -14.16 13.50 14.20
CA TYR A 126 -13.66 12.16 13.88
C TYR A 126 -12.44 12.19 12.95
N TYR A 127 -12.51 12.98 11.87
CA TYR A 127 -11.45 13.05 10.86
C TYR A 127 -10.26 13.93 11.28
N ASP A 128 -10.42 14.70 12.36
CA ASP A 128 -9.31 15.41 12.99
C ASP A 128 -8.43 14.47 13.82
N ILE A 129 -9.01 13.38 14.33
CA ILE A 129 -8.31 12.37 15.13
C ILE A 129 -7.89 11.19 14.24
N ILE A 130 -8.80 10.67 13.42
CA ILE A 130 -8.60 9.50 12.58
C ILE A 130 -8.20 9.91 11.16
N LYS A 131 -6.92 9.77 10.87
CA LYS A 131 -6.32 10.23 9.60
C LYS A 131 -6.53 9.29 8.42
N ASP A 132 -6.82 8.03 8.69
CA ASP A 132 -6.92 7.00 7.66
C ASP A 132 -8.16 6.12 7.91
N PRO A 133 -9.37 6.70 7.73
CA PRO A 133 -10.64 6.06 8.03
C PRO A 133 -10.91 4.88 7.08
N ILE A 134 -11.58 3.86 7.60
CA ILE A 134 -11.96 2.67 6.85
C ILE A 134 -13.17 2.00 7.49
N ASP A 135 -13.96 1.31 6.67
CA ASP A 135 -15.22 0.64 7.04
C ASP A 135 -15.48 -0.55 6.11
N LEU A 136 -16.40 -1.44 6.50
CA LEU A 136 -16.70 -2.68 5.78
C LEU A 136 -17.28 -2.45 4.38
N LYS A 137 -18.00 -1.35 4.13
CA LYS A 137 -18.52 -1.03 2.79
C LYS A 137 -17.41 -0.55 1.87
N THR A 138 -16.51 0.29 2.35
CA THR A 138 -15.30 0.67 1.62
C THR A 138 -14.46 -0.56 1.30
N MET A 139 -14.28 -1.46 2.26
CA MET A 139 -13.58 -2.73 2.03
C MET A 139 -14.33 -3.63 1.03
N SER A 140 -15.65 -3.71 1.09
CA SER A 140 -16.47 -4.45 0.11
C SER A 140 -16.23 -3.96 -1.31
N ARG A 141 -16.27 -2.65 -1.54
CA ARG A 141 -15.95 -2.07 -2.86
C ARG A 141 -14.54 -2.41 -3.33
N ARG A 142 -13.55 -2.40 -2.43
CA ARG A 142 -12.17 -2.78 -2.76
C ARG A 142 -12.05 -4.27 -3.13
N VAL A 143 -12.75 -5.17 -2.43
CA VAL A 143 -12.81 -6.60 -2.78
C VAL A 143 -13.45 -6.78 -4.15
N GLU A 144 -14.62 -6.19 -4.38
CA GLU A 144 -15.36 -6.33 -5.65
C GLU A 144 -14.66 -5.68 -6.84
N SER A 145 -13.80 -4.70 -6.61
CA SER A 145 -13.00 -4.10 -7.68
C SER A 145 -12.02 -5.09 -8.32
N GLU A 146 -11.61 -6.13 -7.57
CA GLU A 146 -10.53 -7.05 -7.92
C GLU A 146 -9.24 -6.34 -8.36
N GLN A 147 -9.04 -5.08 -7.95
CA GLN A 147 -7.92 -4.22 -8.37
C GLN A 147 -7.11 -3.71 -7.18
N TYR A 148 -7.74 -3.53 -6.02
CA TYR A 148 -7.08 -2.96 -4.84
C TYR A 148 -6.37 -4.02 -4.00
N TYR A 149 -7.10 -5.03 -3.50
CA TYR A 149 -6.49 -6.10 -2.70
C TYR A 149 -5.83 -7.12 -3.60
N VAL A 150 -4.52 -6.97 -3.79
CA VAL A 150 -3.73 -7.91 -4.59
C VAL A 150 -3.12 -9.04 -3.76
N THR A 151 -3.07 -8.88 -2.44
CA THR A 151 -2.72 -9.93 -1.47
C THR A 151 -3.69 -9.94 -0.29
N LEU A 152 -3.70 -11.04 0.46
CA LEU A 152 -4.52 -11.18 1.66
C LEU A 152 -4.08 -10.21 2.77
N GLU A 153 -2.79 -9.92 2.85
CA GLU A 153 -2.19 -9.03 3.86
C GLU A 153 -2.74 -7.61 3.73
N MET A 154 -2.97 -7.12 2.51
CA MET A 154 -3.58 -5.80 2.30
C MET A 154 -5.00 -5.74 2.87
N PHE A 155 -5.80 -6.78 2.64
CA PHE A 155 -7.15 -6.88 3.20
C PHE A 155 -7.12 -6.96 4.73
N VAL A 156 -6.22 -7.78 5.29
CA VAL A 156 -6.03 -7.90 6.74
C VAL A 156 -5.55 -6.58 7.36
N ALA A 157 -4.69 -5.84 6.69
CA ALA A 157 -4.20 -4.55 7.16
C ALA A 157 -5.34 -3.54 7.30
N ASP A 158 -6.27 -3.48 6.33
CA ASP A 158 -7.44 -2.61 6.41
C ASP A 158 -8.39 -3.01 7.55
N LEU A 159 -8.61 -4.32 7.78
CA LEU A 159 -9.40 -4.78 8.93
C LEU A 159 -8.75 -4.39 10.26
N LYS A 160 -7.44 -4.60 10.40
CA LYS A 160 -6.71 -4.19 11.61
C LYS A 160 -6.79 -2.69 11.83
N ARG A 161 -6.60 -1.90 10.77
CA ARG A 161 -6.74 -0.44 10.81
C ARG A 161 -8.14 -0.01 11.24
N MET A 162 -9.19 -0.67 10.76
CA MET A 162 -10.57 -0.43 11.18
C MET A 162 -10.75 -0.58 12.70
N PHE A 163 -10.23 -1.68 13.27
CA PHE A 163 -10.32 -1.92 14.72
C PHE A 163 -9.45 -0.96 15.53
N ILE A 164 -8.25 -0.65 15.05
CA ILE A 164 -7.35 0.33 15.67
C ILE A 164 -8.01 1.71 15.68
N ASN A 165 -8.54 2.19 14.55
CA ASN A 165 -9.23 3.48 14.47
C ASN A 165 -10.37 3.57 15.49
N ALA A 166 -11.16 2.50 15.62
CA ALA A 166 -12.23 2.44 16.60
C ALA A 166 -11.71 2.55 18.03
N ARG A 167 -10.61 1.88 18.38
CA ARG A 167 -10.00 1.93 19.72
C ARG A 167 -9.22 3.21 20.00
N THR A 168 -8.71 3.87 18.95
CA THR A 168 -8.05 5.17 19.06
C THR A 168 -9.06 6.27 19.36
N TYR A 169 -10.21 6.25 18.69
CA TYR A 169 -11.24 7.28 18.87
C TYR A 169 -12.09 7.05 20.13
N ASN A 170 -12.43 5.79 20.45
CA ASN A 170 -13.37 5.48 21.52
C ASN A 170 -12.68 5.01 22.81
N SER A 171 -13.21 5.40 23.97
CA SER A 171 -12.73 4.88 25.28
C SER A 171 -13.01 3.37 25.43
N PRO A 172 -12.14 2.61 26.15
CA PRO A 172 -12.32 1.18 26.43
C PRO A 172 -13.69 0.77 27.02
N ASP A 173 -14.35 1.67 27.74
CA ASP A 173 -15.63 1.40 28.38
C ASP A 173 -16.82 1.43 27.42
N THR A 174 -16.65 2.03 26.24
CA THR A 174 -17.70 2.19 25.25
C THR A 174 -18.06 0.89 24.55
N ILE A 175 -19.29 0.80 24.03
CA ILE A 175 -19.73 -0.34 23.23
C ILE A 175 -18.90 -0.47 21.93
N TYR A 176 -18.50 0.64 21.32
CA TYR A 176 -17.72 0.67 20.08
C TYR A 176 -16.34 -0.01 20.23
N PHE A 177 -15.62 0.31 21.30
CA PHE A 177 -14.34 -0.34 21.63
C PHE A 177 -14.51 -1.83 21.90
N LYS A 178 -15.56 -2.19 22.64
CA LYS A 178 -15.85 -3.59 22.97
C LYS A 178 -16.22 -4.39 21.72
N CYS A 179 -17.01 -3.81 20.80
CA CYS A 179 -17.34 -4.41 19.51
C CYS A 179 -16.09 -4.61 18.64
N SER A 180 -15.18 -3.63 18.55
CA SER A 180 -13.94 -3.78 17.76
C SER A 180 -13.08 -4.93 18.27
N THR A 181 -12.95 -5.05 19.60
CA THR A 181 -12.17 -6.12 20.24
C THR A 181 -12.78 -7.50 20.00
N ARG A 182 -14.09 -7.67 20.17
CA ARG A 182 -14.77 -8.95 19.92
C ARG A 182 -14.74 -9.35 18.44
N LEU A 183 -14.98 -8.40 17.54
CA LEU A 183 -14.99 -8.66 16.11
C LEU A 183 -13.59 -8.98 15.57
N GLU A 184 -12.53 -8.35 16.10
CA GLU A 184 -11.13 -8.69 15.76
C GLU A 184 -10.75 -10.10 16.22
N ALA A 185 -11.15 -10.49 17.44
CA ALA A 185 -10.92 -11.84 17.95
C ALA A 185 -11.65 -12.89 17.10
N TYR A 186 -12.92 -12.63 16.74
CA TYR A 186 -13.69 -13.47 15.84
C TYR A 186 -13.00 -13.61 14.47
N PHE A 187 -12.55 -12.50 13.87
CA PHE A 187 -11.82 -12.51 12.61
C PHE A 187 -10.54 -13.35 12.67
N THR A 188 -9.72 -13.13 13.70
CA THR A 188 -8.44 -13.82 13.89
C THR A 188 -8.62 -15.33 14.00
N ASN A 189 -9.64 -15.78 14.74
CA ASN A 189 -9.98 -17.20 14.83
C ASN A 189 -10.43 -17.77 13.48
N ARG A 190 -11.22 -17.02 12.70
CA ARG A 190 -11.70 -17.45 11.39
C ARG A 190 -10.55 -17.62 10.38
N ILE A 191 -9.66 -16.64 10.27
CA ILE A 191 -8.53 -16.70 9.32
C ILE A 191 -7.55 -17.81 9.72
N GLN A 192 -7.22 -17.96 11.01
CA GLN A 192 -6.35 -19.04 11.48
C GLN A 192 -6.93 -20.42 11.18
N SER A 193 -8.24 -20.61 11.43
CA SER A 193 -8.94 -21.86 11.11
C SER A 193 -8.87 -22.17 9.62
N HIS A 194 -9.08 -21.17 8.75
CA HIS A 194 -9.00 -21.35 7.31
C HIS A 194 -7.58 -21.69 6.83
N LEU A 195 -6.55 -21.02 7.37
CA LEU A 195 -5.15 -21.31 7.05
C LEU A 195 -4.75 -22.72 7.50
N ALA A 196 -5.21 -23.17 8.66
CA ALA A 196 -4.97 -24.53 9.15
C ALA A 196 -5.63 -25.60 8.25
N GLN A 197 -6.88 -25.37 7.81
CA GLN A 197 -7.57 -26.26 6.88
C GLN A 197 -6.83 -26.35 5.53
N ALA A 198 -6.42 -25.20 4.98
CA ALA A 198 -5.68 -25.15 3.72
C ALA A 198 -4.30 -25.84 3.78
N ALA A 199 -3.66 -25.88 4.97
CA ALA A 199 -2.43 -26.62 5.19
C ALA A 199 -2.69 -28.14 5.24
N SER A 200 -3.81 -28.57 5.83
CA SER A 200 -4.17 -29.99 5.96
C SER A 200 -4.60 -30.65 4.65
N THR A 201 -5.14 -29.90 3.68
CA THR A 201 -5.56 -30.42 2.36
C THR A 201 -4.38 -30.66 1.41
N LYS A 202 -3.16 -30.25 1.79
CA LYS A 202 -1.94 -30.41 0.97
C LYS A 202 -1.07 -31.61 1.35
N ASN A 203 -1.49 -32.39 2.36
CA ASN A 203 -0.90 -33.67 2.76
C ASN A 203 -1.81 -34.82 2.34
#